data_AF-A0A929AW33-F1
#
_entry.id   AF-A0A929AW33-F1
#
_cell.length_a   1.000
_cell.length_b   1.000
_cell.length_c   1.000
_cell.angle_alpha   90.00
_cell.angle_beta   90.00
_cell.angle_gamma   90.00
#
_symmetry.space_group_name_H-M   'P 1'
#
loop_
_entity.id
_entity.type
_entity.pdbx_description
1 polymer ?
#
loop_
_entity_poly.entity_id
_entity_poly.type
_entity_poly.pdbx_seq_one_letter_code
_entity_poly.pdbx_strand_id
1 'polypeptide(L)'
;MKTPQSQSTRVDTLIITVGTRQVGWRCNDGAIRSFGADANISYPPHVAELYQELGIERGAYLENGKTYPWSARDLGQRYYNWCVERNDFSLVELLLDQNVIESGVKQGLKHIILWGTDQPETVSWFYRRLDTLWLAQLMAGKIRAIWSDIRVDIHTPVIAANDSDAIRKELELLILHEALNAFSPSTEEEFVLWIQNKGCAPSIASGVEICAAALVRQCQVFNAMPEEPDSFFDTLPNGTRTACHSPRFKLIPMGEYFLPLERMRIISAWERGDFSEAQLWLKVHQSRYKILYKLAGILALYTHWETDKFLQRIGDWLRSNDLAAVADTEQIGVWKDQWQQMKASRLIQAWESSFLIKLPLLRQNYTAAFVQFAQTLERLLYIQCQNNDWVSQGFVTPPPHLTYLGKDYLPGLGGLIEGWRKSQGITIN
;
A
#
# COMPACT_ATOMS: atom_id res chain seq x y z
N MET A 1 22.15 0.05 8.16
CA MET A 1 20.69 -0.11 8.01
C MET A 1 20.44 -1.28 7.06
N LYS A 2 19.93 -2.41 7.53
CA LYS A 2 19.53 -3.53 6.65
C LYS A 2 18.19 -3.17 6.03
N THR A 3 18.07 -3.21 4.70
CA THR A 3 16.79 -2.97 4.01
C THR A 3 15.94 -4.24 4.15
N PRO A 4 14.78 -4.21 4.82
CA PRO A 4 13.88 -5.35 4.78
C PRO A 4 13.31 -5.48 3.37
N GLN A 5 13.32 -6.70 2.81
CA GLN A 5 12.45 -7.01 1.67
C GLN A 5 11.01 -6.99 2.19
N SER A 6 10.19 -6.06 1.69
CA SER A 6 8.77 -6.00 2.03
C SER A 6 8.03 -7.15 1.34
N GLN A 7 7.91 -8.29 2.01
CA GLN A 7 6.91 -9.28 1.64
C GLN A 7 5.59 -8.79 2.22
N SER A 8 4.66 -8.32 1.37
CA SER A 8 3.27 -8.23 1.80
C SER A 8 2.81 -9.66 2.13
N THR A 9 2.19 -9.85 3.29
CA THR A 9 1.65 -11.16 3.68
C THR A 9 0.22 -11.36 3.23
N ARG A 10 -0.39 -10.33 2.64
CA ARG A 10 -1.80 -10.32 2.22
C ARG A 10 -1.98 -9.57 0.91
N VAL A 11 -2.98 -9.99 0.13
CA VAL A 11 -3.56 -9.23 -0.98
C VAL A 11 -5.08 -9.39 -0.97
N ASP A 12 -5.81 -8.32 -1.25
CA ASP A 12 -7.27 -8.34 -1.29
C ASP A 12 -7.80 -8.38 -2.71
N THR A 13 -7.24 -7.53 -3.59
CA THR A 13 -7.65 -7.39 -4.98
C THR A 13 -6.45 -7.33 -5.91
N LEU A 14 -6.60 -7.97 -7.09
CA LEU A 14 -5.62 -7.94 -8.17
C LEU A 14 -6.29 -7.43 -9.45
N ILE A 15 -5.80 -6.33 -10.00
CA ILE A 15 -6.19 -5.84 -11.32
C ILE A 15 -5.16 -6.31 -12.34
N ILE A 16 -5.60 -6.98 -13.40
CA ILE A 16 -4.76 -7.45 -14.50
C ILE A 16 -5.22 -6.79 -15.78
N THR A 17 -4.35 -6.06 -16.46
CA THR A 17 -4.65 -5.56 -17.81
C THR A 17 -4.31 -6.64 -18.82
N VAL A 18 -5.32 -7.12 -19.54
CA VAL A 18 -5.20 -8.25 -20.45
C VAL A 18 -4.62 -7.78 -21.79
N GLY A 19 -3.51 -8.40 -22.14
CA GLY A 19 -2.69 -8.22 -23.31
C GLY A 19 -2.62 -9.48 -24.15
N THR A 20 -2.11 -9.33 -25.37
CA THR A 20 -2.13 -10.39 -26.38
C THR A 20 -1.14 -11.54 -26.13
N ARG A 21 -0.19 -11.36 -25.20
CA ARG A 21 0.81 -12.37 -24.81
C ARG A 21 0.50 -13.08 -23.48
N GLN A 22 -0.61 -12.77 -22.83
CA GLN A 22 -0.93 -13.31 -21.49
C GLN A 22 -1.67 -14.63 -21.53
N VAL A 23 -2.39 -14.91 -22.62
CA VAL A 23 -3.19 -16.11 -22.77
C VAL A 23 -2.60 -16.98 -23.87
N GLY A 24 -2.45 -18.27 -23.58
CA GLY A 24 -2.07 -19.30 -24.54
C GLY A 24 -3.06 -20.45 -24.58
N TRP A 25 -2.89 -21.33 -25.55
CA TRP A 25 -3.64 -22.57 -25.71
C TRP A 25 -2.70 -23.76 -25.81
N ARG A 26 -2.94 -24.77 -24.98
CA ARG A 26 -2.26 -26.06 -25.07
C ARG A 26 -2.87 -26.88 -26.21
N CYS A 27 -2.11 -27.03 -27.29
CA CYS A 27 -2.55 -27.72 -28.50
C CYS A 27 -2.33 -29.24 -28.38
N ASN A 28 -2.95 -30.00 -29.29
CA ASN A 28 -2.85 -31.46 -29.34
C ASN A 28 -1.43 -31.99 -29.54
N ASP A 29 -0.55 -31.23 -30.18
CA ASP A 29 0.87 -31.55 -30.36
C ASP A 29 1.74 -31.28 -29.11
N GLY A 30 1.11 -30.84 -28.01
CA GLY A 30 1.74 -30.53 -26.74
C GLY A 30 2.34 -29.13 -26.64
N ALA A 31 2.38 -28.35 -27.73
CA ALA A 31 2.88 -26.98 -27.70
C ALA A 31 1.82 -26.00 -27.16
N ILE A 32 2.28 -24.99 -26.42
CA ILE A 32 1.45 -23.88 -25.97
C ILE A 32 1.61 -22.74 -26.99
N ARG A 33 0.51 -22.28 -27.58
CA ARG A 33 0.52 -21.19 -28.56
C ARG A 33 -0.19 -19.97 -27.98
N SER A 34 0.49 -18.83 -28.00
CA SER A 34 -0.06 -17.53 -27.55
C SER A 34 -1.17 -17.06 -28.50
N PHE A 35 -2.22 -16.42 -27.97
CA PHE A 35 -3.31 -15.90 -28.80
C PHE A 35 -2.96 -14.62 -29.59
N GLY A 36 -1.75 -14.06 -29.41
CA GLY A 36 -1.31 -12.93 -30.22
C GLY A 36 0.21 -12.71 -30.31
N ALA A 37 0.56 -11.57 -30.95
CA ALA A 37 1.91 -11.19 -31.43
C ALA A 37 2.49 -12.18 -32.45
N ASP A 38 1.84 -12.30 -33.60
CA ASP A 38 2.26 -13.18 -34.69
C ASP A 38 3.24 -12.49 -35.66
N ALA A 39 4.24 -13.24 -36.14
CA ALA A 39 5.13 -12.87 -37.25
C ALA A 39 5.86 -11.50 -37.15
N ASN A 40 6.13 -11.02 -35.93
CA ASN A 40 7.06 -9.91 -35.72
C ASN A 40 8.50 -10.45 -35.61
N ILE A 41 9.54 -9.62 -35.81
CA ILE A 41 10.96 -10.04 -35.76
C ILE A 41 11.22 -10.70 -34.39
N SER A 42 11.21 -12.05 -34.31
CA SER A 42 11.37 -12.97 -33.14
C SER A 42 10.18 -13.87 -32.77
N TYR A 43 8.99 -13.71 -33.37
CA TYR A 43 7.80 -14.50 -33.03
C TYR A 43 7.54 -15.61 -34.08
N PRO A 44 7.25 -16.86 -33.68
CA PRO A 44 6.87 -17.92 -34.62
C PRO A 44 5.51 -17.62 -35.28
N PRO A 45 5.19 -18.21 -36.46
CA PRO A 45 3.92 -18.03 -37.16
C PRO A 45 2.73 -18.78 -36.51
N HIS A 46 2.62 -18.72 -35.19
CA HIS A 46 1.82 -19.64 -34.36
C HIS A 46 0.32 -19.35 -34.38
N VAL A 47 -0.13 -18.18 -34.85
CA VAL A 47 -1.57 -17.89 -34.95
C VAL A 47 -2.21 -18.72 -36.04
N ALA A 48 -1.55 -18.95 -37.18
CA ALA A 48 -2.07 -19.83 -38.22
C ALA A 48 -2.26 -21.26 -37.71
N GLU A 49 -1.33 -21.74 -36.88
CA GLU A 49 -1.38 -23.06 -36.26
C GLU A 49 -2.57 -23.19 -35.28
N LEU A 50 -2.96 -22.12 -34.59
CA LEU A 50 -4.19 -22.09 -33.78
C LEU A 50 -5.47 -22.18 -34.61
N TYR A 51 -5.52 -21.59 -35.81
CA TYR A 51 -6.68 -21.80 -36.70
C TYR A 51 -6.73 -23.26 -37.19
N GLN A 52 -5.59 -23.86 -37.51
CA GLN A 52 -5.50 -25.26 -37.93
C GLN A 52 -5.96 -26.23 -36.83
N GLU A 53 -5.67 -25.94 -35.57
CA GLU A 53 -6.17 -26.72 -34.42
C GLU A 53 -7.70 -26.75 -34.34
N LEU A 54 -8.36 -25.67 -34.80
CA LEU A 54 -9.81 -25.60 -34.94
C LEU A 54 -10.33 -26.21 -36.27
N GLY A 55 -9.45 -26.73 -37.12
CA GLY A 55 -9.79 -27.29 -38.43
C GLY A 55 -10.23 -26.24 -39.45
N ILE A 56 -9.83 -24.97 -39.28
CA ILE A 56 -10.20 -23.87 -40.17
C ILE A 56 -8.97 -23.15 -40.72
N GLU A 57 -9.10 -22.58 -41.92
CA GLU A 57 -8.07 -21.71 -42.47
C GLU A 57 -8.19 -20.29 -41.86
N ARG A 58 -7.05 -19.63 -41.65
CA ARG A 58 -7.02 -18.26 -41.13
C ARG A 58 -7.58 -17.28 -42.15
N GLY A 59 -8.73 -16.70 -41.82
CA GLY A 59 -9.37 -15.66 -42.62
C GLY A 59 -8.68 -14.30 -42.54
N ALA A 60 -9.21 -13.37 -43.33
CA ALA A 60 -8.80 -11.97 -43.32
C ALA A 60 -10.00 -11.03 -43.52
N TYR A 61 -9.83 -9.79 -43.09
CA TYR A 61 -10.83 -8.74 -43.18
C TYR A 61 -10.39 -7.67 -44.19
N LEU A 62 -11.29 -7.24 -45.07
CA LEU A 62 -11.04 -6.20 -46.06
C LEU A 62 -11.59 -4.86 -45.55
N GLU A 63 -10.72 -3.88 -45.37
CA GLU A 63 -11.07 -2.52 -44.96
C GLU A 63 -10.33 -1.52 -45.86
N ASN A 64 -11.05 -0.60 -46.49
CA ASN A 64 -10.45 0.45 -47.34
C ASN A 64 -9.47 -0.09 -48.41
N GLY A 65 -9.80 -1.25 -49.01
CA GLY A 65 -8.96 -1.90 -50.02
C GLY A 65 -7.70 -2.59 -49.46
N LYS A 66 -7.53 -2.66 -48.14
CA LYS A 66 -6.43 -3.36 -47.47
C LYS A 66 -6.96 -4.59 -46.74
N THR A 67 -6.22 -5.69 -46.85
CA THR A 67 -6.56 -6.96 -46.22
C THR A 67 -5.75 -7.15 -44.94
N TYR A 68 -6.43 -7.46 -43.84
CA TYR A 68 -5.85 -7.65 -42.53
C TYR A 68 -6.17 -9.06 -42.02
N PRO A 69 -5.18 -9.91 -41.73
CA PRO A 69 -5.46 -11.25 -41.25
C PRO A 69 -6.13 -11.19 -39.88
N TRP A 70 -7.11 -12.08 -39.66
CA TRP A 70 -7.77 -12.23 -38.37
C TRP A 70 -6.77 -12.61 -37.28
N SER A 71 -7.05 -12.25 -36.04
CA SER A 71 -6.09 -12.34 -34.93
C SER A 71 -6.83 -12.53 -33.59
N ALA A 72 -6.20 -12.14 -32.49
CA ALA A 72 -6.65 -12.29 -31.10
C ALA A 72 -8.16 -12.10 -30.89
N ARG A 73 -8.80 -11.09 -31.51
CA ARG A 73 -10.25 -10.85 -31.35
C ARG A 73 -11.10 -12.03 -31.87
N ASP A 74 -10.92 -12.43 -33.12
CA ASP A 74 -11.70 -13.53 -33.73
C ASP A 74 -11.31 -14.87 -33.11
N LEU A 75 -10.00 -15.13 -32.97
CA LEU A 75 -9.49 -16.38 -32.44
C LEU A 75 -9.92 -16.58 -30.98
N GLY A 76 -9.81 -15.55 -30.15
CA GLY A 76 -10.25 -15.58 -28.76
C GLY A 76 -11.74 -15.89 -28.64
N GLN A 77 -12.58 -15.33 -29.52
CA GLN A 77 -14.02 -15.62 -29.52
C GLN A 77 -14.30 -17.10 -29.83
N ARG A 78 -13.63 -17.64 -30.86
CA ARG A 78 -13.83 -19.04 -31.28
C ARG A 78 -13.45 -20.01 -30.17
N TYR A 79 -12.29 -19.81 -29.56
CA TYR A 79 -11.84 -20.65 -28.46
C TYR A 79 -12.68 -20.45 -27.21
N TYR A 80 -13.16 -19.24 -26.93
CA TYR A 80 -14.09 -19.02 -25.83
C TYR A 80 -15.39 -19.80 -26.03
N ASN A 81 -16.00 -19.71 -27.22
CA ASN A 81 -17.20 -20.47 -27.55
C ASN A 81 -16.94 -21.98 -27.42
N TRP A 82 -15.80 -22.47 -27.91
CA TRP A 82 -15.39 -23.87 -27.76
C TRP A 82 -15.35 -24.32 -26.30
N CYS A 83 -14.80 -23.47 -25.41
CA CYS A 83 -14.69 -23.75 -23.98
C CYS A 83 -16.07 -23.73 -23.30
N VAL A 84 -16.91 -22.74 -23.62
CA VAL A 84 -18.26 -22.61 -23.05
C VAL A 84 -19.15 -23.78 -23.43
N GLU A 85 -19.14 -24.20 -24.70
CA GLU A 85 -19.92 -25.34 -25.18
C GLU A 85 -19.56 -26.65 -24.47
N ARG A 86 -18.30 -26.80 -24.06
CA ARG A 86 -17.77 -28.00 -23.40
C ARG A 86 -17.69 -27.85 -21.87
N ASN A 87 -17.94 -26.65 -21.36
CA ASN A 87 -17.64 -26.27 -19.99
C ASN A 87 -16.22 -26.66 -19.55
N ASP A 88 -15.23 -26.47 -20.44
CA ASP A 88 -13.84 -26.87 -20.22
C ASP A 88 -12.87 -25.77 -20.63
N PHE A 89 -12.12 -25.25 -19.66
CA PHE A 89 -11.07 -24.25 -19.85
C PHE A 89 -9.68 -24.82 -19.55
N SER A 90 -9.53 -26.14 -19.41
CA SER A 90 -8.27 -26.79 -18.99
C SER A 90 -7.10 -26.50 -19.91
N LEU A 91 -7.36 -26.39 -21.23
CA LEU A 91 -6.35 -26.13 -22.26
C LEU A 91 -5.94 -24.65 -22.37
N VAL A 92 -6.67 -23.73 -21.74
CA VAL A 92 -6.25 -22.33 -21.64
C VAL A 92 -5.05 -22.25 -20.71
N GLU A 93 -4.03 -21.47 -21.08
CA GLU A 93 -2.81 -21.29 -20.31
C GLU A 93 -2.61 -19.80 -19.94
N LEU A 94 -2.24 -19.54 -18.69
CA LEU A 94 -1.96 -18.20 -18.17
C LEU A 94 -0.44 -17.98 -18.20
N LEU A 95 0.07 -17.33 -19.25
CA LEU A 95 1.49 -17.29 -19.55
C LEU A 95 2.26 -16.39 -18.59
N LEU A 96 1.76 -15.18 -18.30
CA LEU A 96 2.47 -14.24 -17.43
C LEU A 96 1.90 -14.16 -16.01
N ASP A 97 0.64 -14.57 -15.84
CA ASP A 97 -0.13 -14.23 -14.64
C ASP A 97 -0.32 -15.39 -13.66
N GLN A 98 -0.04 -16.62 -14.07
CA GLN A 98 -0.24 -17.80 -13.23
C GLN A 98 0.47 -17.69 -11.88
N ASN A 99 1.77 -17.38 -11.89
CA ASN A 99 2.56 -17.25 -10.67
C ASN A 99 2.13 -16.07 -9.79
N VAL A 100 1.65 -14.97 -10.40
CA VAL A 100 1.11 -13.82 -9.68
C VAL A 100 -0.17 -14.21 -8.95
N ILE A 101 -1.10 -14.86 -9.67
CA ILE A 101 -2.39 -15.30 -9.11
C ILE A 101 -2.17 -16.35 -8.03
N GLU A 102 -1.40 -17.41 -8.30
CA GLU A 102 -1.10 -18.48 -7.32
C GLU A 102 -0.53 -17.93 -6.01
N SER A 103 0.42 -16.99 -6.11
CA SER A 103 1.00 -16.34 -4.94
C SER A 103 -0.01 -15.45 -4.22
N GLY A 104 -0.83 -14.72 -4.98
CA GLY A 104 -1.93 -13.93 -4.43
C GLY A 104 -2.95 -14.79 -3.68
N VAL A 105 -3.39 -15.92 -4.24
CA VAL A 105 -4.32 -16.85 -3.59
C VAL A 105 -3.76 -17.33 -2.25
N LYS A 106 -2.48 -17.71 -2.21
CA LYS A 106 -1.78 -18.11 -0.97
C LYS A 106 -1.71 -16.98 0.06
N GLN A 107 -1.75 -15.74 -0.40
CA GLN A 107 -1.79 -14.52 0.42
C GLN A 107 -3.22 -13.99 0.64
N GLY A 108 -4.26 -14.78 0.35
CA GLY A 108 -5.64 -14.44 0.67
C GLY A 108 -6.40 -13.64 -0.38
N LEU A 109 -5.91 -13.54 -1.62
CA LEU A 109 -6.61 -12.90 -2.74
C LEU A 109 -8.07 -13.38 -2.85
N LYS A 110 -9.03 -12.45 -2.86
CA LYS A 110 -10.46 -12.77 -3.00
C LYS A 110 -11.08 -12.26 -4.29
N HIS A 111 -10.48 -11.28 -4.93
CA HIS A 111 -11.06 -10.62 -6.09
C HIS A 111 -10.01 -10.33 -7.17
N ILE A 112 -10.32 -10.70 -8.41
CA ILE A 112 -9.53 -10.37 -9.59
C ILE A 112 -10.42 -9.57 -10.55
N ILE A 113 -9.86 -8.49 -11.08
CA ILE A 113 -10.49 -7.70 -12.14
C ILE A 113 -9.61 -7.80 -13.38
N LEU A 114 -10.19 -8.30 -14.46
CA LEU A 114 -9.53 -8.39 -15.76
C LEU A 114 -9.97 -7.21 -16.62
N TRP A 115 -9.03 -6.34 -16.95
CA TRP A 115 -9.25 -5.22 -17.86
C TRP A 115 -8.89 -5.65 -19.29
N GLY A 116 -9.87 -5.82 -20.16
CA GLY A 116 -9.65 -6.09 -21.59
C GLY A 116 -9.98 -4.88 -22.47
N THR A 117 -9.57 -4.90 -23.73
CA THR A 117 -9.94 -3.88 -24.72
C THR A 117 -11.09 -4.34 -25.60
N ASP A 118 -12.05 -3.45 -25.84
CA ASP A 118 -13.08 -3.59 -26.88
C ASP A 118 -13.18 -2.26 -27.65
N GLN A 119 -12.40 -2.11 -28.72
CA GLN A 119 -12.35 -0.84 -29.44
C GLN A 119 -13.62 -0.64 -30.29
N PRO A 120 -14.18 0.60 -30.36
CA PRO A 120 -15.40 0.89 -31.09
C PRO A 120 -15.25 0.65 -32.60
N GLU A 121 -16.37 0.43 -33.30
CA GLU A 121 -16.42 0.21 -34.76
C GLU A 121 -15.78 1.34 -35.59
N THR A 122 -15.62 2.54 -35.02
CA THR A 122 -14.96 3.69 -35.67
C THR A 122 -13.44 3.55 -35.76
N VAL A 123 -12.83 2.62 -35.01
CA VAL A 123 -11.40 2.32 -35.08
C VAL A 123 -11.12 1.31 -36.18
N SER A 124 -10.04 1.51 -36.94
CA SER A 124 -9.62 0.58 -38.01
C SER A 124 -9.47 -0.85 -37.49
N TRP A 125 -9.91 -1.81 -38.31
CA TRP A 125 -9.78 -3.23 -38.02
C TRP A 125 -8.34 -3.67 -37.73
N PHE A 126 -7.33 -2.99 -38.30
CA PHE A 126 -5.92 -3.25 -38.01
C PHE A 126 -5.61 -3.28 -36.51
N TYR A 127 -6.24 -2.39 -35.74
CA TYR A 127 -6.11 -2.32 -34.28
C TYR A 127 -7.14 -3.20 -33.57
N ARG A 128 -8.40 -3.18 -34.01
CA ARG A 128 -9.49 -3.96 -33.37
C ARG A 128 -9.27 -5.46 -33.40
N ARG A 129 -8.59 -6.00 -34.44
CA ARG A 129 -8.24 -7.42 -34.49
C ARG A 129 -7.36 -7.88 -33.32
N LEU A 130 -6.70 -6.96 -32.62
CA LEU A 130 -5.86 -7.21 -31.45
C LEU A 130 -6.61 -7.02 -30.12
N ASP A 131 -7.91 -6.77 -30.15
CA ASP A 131 -8.70 -6.58 -28.94
C ASP A 131 -8.68 -7.80 -28.02
N THR A 132 -8.63 -7.53 -26.72
CA THR A 132 -8.39 -8.55 -25.70
C THR A 132 -9.63 -8.95 -24.92
N LEU A 133 -10.83 -8.45 -25.28
CA LEU A 133 -12.09 -8.78 -24.60
C LEU A 133 -12.31 -10.30 -24.45
N TRP A 134 -12.06 -11.07 -25.51
CA TRP A 134 -12.24 -12.52 -25.49
C TRP A 134 -11.09 -13.24 -24.78
N LEU A 135 -9.90 -12.65 -24.77
CA LEU A 135 -8.79 -13.17 -23.97
C LEU A 135 -9.09 -13.00 -22.48
N ALA A 136 -9.70 -11.89 -22.07
CA ALA A 136 -10.15 -11.68 -20.70
C ALA A 136 -11.22 -12.71 -20.31
N GLN A 137 -12.14 -13.06 -21.22
CA GLN A 137 -13.13 -14.11 -21.00
C GLN A 137 -12.51 -15.51 -20.84
N LEU A 138 -11.55 -15.87 -21.70
CA LEU A 138 -10.79 -17.13 -21.59
C LEU A 138 -10.02 -17.22 -20.27
N MET A 139 -9.32 -16.14 -19.92
CA MET A 139 -8.57 -16.02 -18.68
C MET A 139 -9.49 -16.15 -17.46
N ALA A 140 -10.66 -15.48 -17.45
CA ALA A 140 -11.63 -15.61 -16.37
C ALA A 140 -12.14 -17.04 -16.22
N GLY A 141 -12.45 -17.73 -17.32
CA GLY A 141 -12.89 -19.13 -17.29
C GLY A 141 -11.82 -20.06 -16.70
N LYS A 142 -10.56 -19.91 -17.12
CA LYS A 142 -9.42 -20.65 -16.57
C LYS A 142 -9.22 -20.38 -15.08
N ILE A 143 -9.28 -19.12 -14.66
CA ILE A 143 -9.12 -18.73 -13.25
C ILE A 143 -10.23 -19.34 -12.41
N ARG A 144 -11.50 -19.23 -12.82
CA ARG A 144 -12.64 -19.81 -12.11
C ARG A 144 -12.57 -21.33 -12.02
N ALA A 145 -12.03 -21.99 -13.04
CA ALA A 145 -11.85 -23.44 -13.04
C ALA A 145 -10.77 -23.92 -12.05
N ILE A 146 -9.70 -23.14 -11.85
CA ILE A 146 -8.60 -23.49 -10.94
C ILE A 146 -8.86 -22.99 -9.51
N TRP A 147 -9.38 -21.77 -9.37
CA TRP A 147 -9.60 -21.08 -8.09
C TRP A 147 -11.06 -20.65 -7.97
N SER A 148 -11.93 -21.61 -7.65
CA SER A 148 -13.39 -21.43 -7.55
C SER A 148 -13.83 -20.38 -6.52
N ASP A 149 -13.00 -20.15 -5.49
CA ASP A 149 -13.35 -19.28 -4.35
C ASP A 149 -13.01 -17.81 -4.61
N ILE A 150 -12.46 -17.49 -5.78
CA ILE A 150 -12.08 -16.13 -6.17
C ILE A 150 -13.17 -15.53 -7.04
N ARG A 151 -13.64 -14.34 -6.67
CA ARG A 151 -14.47 -13.53 -7.54
C ARG A 151 -13.63 -13.02 -8.70
N VAL A 152 -14.09 -13.24 -9.93
CA VAL A 152 -13.42 -12.73 -11.13
C VAL A 152 -14.39 -11.88 -11.92
N ASP A 153 -14.10 -10.58 -12.04
CA ASP A 153 -14.86 -9.64 -12.83
C ASP A 153 -14.10 -9.29 -14.12
N ILE A 154 -14.84 -9.06 -15.19
CA ILE A 154 -14.29 -8.69 -16.49
C ILE A 154 -14.79 -7.29 -16.81
N HIS A 155 -13.86 -6.39 -17.10
CA HIS A 155 -14.15 -5.02 -17.46
C HIS A 155 -13.55 -4.73 -18.85
N THR A 156 -14.42 -4.54 -19.83
CA THR A 156 -14.06 -4.34 -21.24
C THR A 156 -14.83 -3.14 -21.79
N PRO A 157 -14.42 -1.91 -21.46
CA PRO A 157 -15.14 -0.72 -21.86
C PRO A 157 -14.95 -0.46 -23.35
N VAL A 158 -15.99 0.06 -24.01
CA VAL A 158 -15.94 0.36 -25.44
C VAL A 158 -15.20 1.67 -25.67
N ILE A 159 -13.87 1.61 -25.65
CA ILE A 159 -12.96 2.78 -25.70
C ILE A 159 -11.82 2.49 -26.67
N ALA A 160 -11.41 3.49 -27.44
CA ALA A 160 -10.25 3.38 -28.32
C ALA A 160 -8.97 3.18 -27.47
N ALA A 161 -8.13 2.20 -27.84
CA ALA A 161 -6.97 1.85 -27.02
C ALA A 161 -5.91 2.97 -26.95
N ASN A 162 -5.99 3.99 -27.80
CA ASN A 162 -5.11 5.16 -27.79
C ASN A 162 -5.74 6.41 -27.13
N ASP A 163 -6.99 6.33 -26.66
CA ASP A 163 -7.66 7.44 -25.97
C ASP A 163 -7.30 7.43 -24.49
N SER A 164 -6.12 7.97 -24.18
CA SER A 164 -5.58 7.99 -22.82
C SER A 164 -6.50 8.69 -21.81
N ASP A 165 -7.27 9.71 -22.23
CA ASP A 165 -8.15 10.46 -21.33
C ASP A 165 -9.41 9.68 -20.98
N ALA A 166 -10.04 9.03 -21.97
CA ALA A 166 -11.20 8.17 -21.71
C ALA A 166 -10.80 6.96 -20.86
N ILE A 167 -9.67 6.33 -21.17
CA ILE A 167 -9.12 5.20 -20.41
C ILE A 167 -8.86 5.61 -18.96
N ARG A 168 -8.22 6.76 -18.73
CA ARG A 168 -7.96 7.26 -17.38
C ARG A 168 -9.24 7.49 -16.59
N LYS A 169 -10.24 8.15 -17.17
CA LYS A 169 -11.52 8.41 -16.48
C LYS A 169 -12.24 7.12 -16.08
N GLU A 170 -12.24 6.13 -16.96
CA GLU A 170 -12.86 4.84 -16.69
C GLU A 170 -12.11 4.06 -15.60
N LEU A 171 -10.77 4.07 -15.65
CA LEU A 171 -9.92 3.48 -14.61
C LEU A 171 -10.08 4.17 -13.26
N GLU A 172 -10.17 5.51 -13.23
CA GLU A 172 -10.42 6.29 -12.03
C GLU A 172 -11.73 5.82 -11.36
N LEU A 173 -12.80 5.63 -12.13
CA LEU A 173 -14.08 5.15 -11.60
C LEU A 173 -13.98 3.71 -11.07
N LEU A 174 -13.37 2.80 -11.83
CA LEU A 174 -13.21 1.40 -11.45
C LEU A 174 -12.38 1.24 -10.18
N ILE A 175 -11.19 1.83 -10.17
CA ILE A 175 -10.22 1.72 -9.07
C ILE A 175 -10.76 2.42 -7.81
N LEU A 176 -11.43 3.57 -7.96
CA LEU A 176 -12.08 4.26 -6.85
C LEU A 176 -13.21 3.42 -6.25
N HIS A 177 -14.04 2.78 -7.07
CA HIS A 177 -15.12 1.91 -6.59
C HIS A 177 -14.59 0.76 -5.74
N GLU A 178 -13.54 0.08 -6.20
CA GLU A 178 -12.92 -1.02 -5.43
C GLU A 178 -12.30 -0.54 -4.13
N ALA A 179 -11.58 0.58 -4.17
CA ALA A 179 -11.02 1.17 -2.97
C ALA A 179 -12.13 1.53 -1.96
N LEU A 180 -13.21 2.19 -2.41
CA LEU A 180 -14.35 2.57 -1.57
C LEU A 180 -15.11 1.38 -0.98
N ASN A 181 -15.33 0.32 -1.76
CA ASN A 181 -16.00 -0.89 -1.28
C ASN A 181 -15.17 -1.65 -0.24
N ALA A 182 -13.85 -1.56 -0.33
CA ALA A 182 -12.93 -2.16 0.63
C ALA A 182 -12.74 -1.33 1.91
N PHE A 183 -13.09 -0.04 1.91
CA PHE A 183 -13.02 0.81 3.10
C PHE A 183 -14.12 0.46 4.10
N SER A 184 -13.83 -0.48 5.00
CA SER A 184 -14.55 -0.57 6.27
C SER A 184 -13.76 0.17 7.36
N PRO A 185 -14.32 1.23 7.99
CA PRO A 185 -13.65 1.96 9.06
C PRO A 185 -13.44 1.12 10.35
N SER A 186 -13.88 -0.14 10.36
CA SER A 186 -13.90 -1.02 11.53
C SER A 186 -12.72 -2.00 11.62
N THR A 187 -11.87 -2.14 10.59
CA THR A 187 -10.74 -3.08 10.58
C THR A 187 -9.41 -2.33 10.59
N GLU A 188 -8.51 -2.69 11.52
CA GLU A 188 -7.14 -2.15 11.56
C GLU A 188 -6.28 -2.59 10.36
N GLU A 189 -6.77 -3.51 9.54
CA GLU A 189 -6.07 -4.04 8.37
C GLU A 189 -6.33 -3.15 7.15
N GLU A 190 -5.27 -2.52 6.65
CA GLU A 190 -5.32 -1.74 5.41
C GLU A 190 -5.54 -2.67 4.20
N PHE A 191 -6.44 -2.26 3.31
CA PHE A 191 -6.65 -2.90 2.01
C PHE A 191 -5.34 -2.95 1.20
N VAL A 192 -5.09 -4.08 0.53
CA VAL A 192 -3.92 -4.31 -0.31
C VAL A 192 -4.34 -4.59 -1.76
N LEU A 193 -3.98 -3.66 -2.65
CA LEU A 193 -4.23 -3.73 -4.09
C LEU A 193 -2.95 -4.12 -4.83
N TRP A 194 -3.04 -5.14 -5.68
CA TRP A 194 -2.02 -5.45 -6.67
C TRP A 194 -2.49 -5.02 -8.06
N ILE A 195 -1.58 -4.47 -8.85
CA ILE A 195 -1.78 -4.24 -10.28
C ILE A 195 -0.76 -5.04 -11.07
N GLN A 196 -1.20 -5.69 -12.14
CA GLN A 196 -0.35 -6.26 -13.17
C GLN A 196 -0.73 -5.54 -14.46
N ASN A 197 0.25 -4.89 -15.08
CA ASN A 197 0.01 -4.10 -16.29
C ASN A 197 0.85 -4.53 -17.50
N LYS A 198 1.49 -5.71 -17.44
CA LYS A 198 2.43 -6.13 -18.45
C LYS A 198 1.71 -6.76 -19.65
N GLY A 199 1.93 -6.19 -20.83
CA GLY A 199 1.47 -6.74 -22.11
C GLY A 199 0.25 -6.03 -22.70
N CYS A 200 -0.34 -5.04 -22.02
CA CYS A 200 -1.41 -4.21 -22.57
C CYS A 200 -0.87 -3.00 -23.36
N ALA A 201 -1.78 -2.21 -23.94
CA ALA A 201 -1.42 -0.98 -24.65
C ALA A 201 -0.79 0.05 -23.68
N PRO A 202 0.23 0.84 -24.10
CA PRO A 202 0.94 1.77 -23.21
C PRO A 202 0.04 2.77 -22.47
N SER A 203 -0.98 3.30 -23.13
CA SER A 203 -2.01 4.19 -22.56
C SER A 203 -2.76 3.56 -21.38
N ILE A 204 -3.09 2.27 -21.48
CA ILE A 204 -3.76 1.50 -20.42
C ILE A 204 -2.78 1.23 -19.29
N ALA A 205 -1.57 0.75 -19.61
CA ALA A 205 -0.53 0.46 -18.62
C ALA A 205 -0.22 1.69 -17.76
N SER A 206 0.00 2.84 -18.40
CA SER A 206 0.25 4.11 -17.72
C SER A 206 -0.98 4.63 -16.98
N GLY A 207 -2.18 4.48 -17.56
CA GLY A 207 -3.43 4.87 -16.89
C GLY A 207 -3.62 4.14 -15.57
N VAL A 208 -3.44 2.81 -15.56
CA VAL A 208 -3.58 1.97 -14.37
C VAL A 208 -2.53 2.34 -13.33
N GLU A 209 -1.27 2.52 -13.74
CA GLU A 209 -0.20 2.95 -12.84
C GLU A 209 -0.51 4.29 -12.18
N ILE A 210 -0.93 5.30 -12.95
CA ILE A 210 -1.24 6.63 -12.41
C ILE A 210 -2.42 6.57 -11.43
N CYS A 211 -3.50 5.88 -11.80
CA CYS A 211 -4.69 5.77 -10.97
C CYS A 211 -4.42 4.99 -9.69
N ALA A 212 -3.68 3.89 -9.77
CA ALA A 212 -3.29 3.10 -8.61
C ALA A 212 -2.30 3.87 -7.71
N ALA A 213 -1.35 4.61 -8.30
CA ALA A 213 -0.43 5.48 -7.55
C ALA A 213 -1.16 6.59 -6.79
N ALA A 214 -2.31 7.07 -7.27
CA ALA A 214 -3.10 8.07 -6.56
C ALA A 214 -3.71 7.52 -5.25
N LEU A 215 -3.88 6.20 -5.12
CA LEU A 215 -4.46 5.54 -3.95
C LEU A 215 -3.47 5.19 -2.83
N VAL A 216 -2.16 5.40 -3.03
CA VAL A 216 -1.11 4.95 -2.08
C VAL A 216 -1.23 5.57 -0.67
N ARG A 217 -2.04 6.62 -0.50
CA ARG A 217 -2.34 7.21 0.83
C ARG A 217 -3.54 6.56 1.51
N GLN A 218 -4.37 5.88 0.75
CA GLN A 218 -5.62 5.28 1.20
C GLN A 218 -5.46 3.78 1.42
N CYS A 219 -4.66 3.10 0.59
CA CYS A 219 -4.39 1.66 0.70
C CYS A 219 -2.93 1.32 0.32
N GLN A 220 -2.52 0.07 0.54
CA GLN A 220 -1.23 -0.42 0.09
C GLN A 220 -1.33 -0.88 -1.36
N VAL A 221 -0.48 -0.33 -2.22
CA VAL A 221 -0.51 -0.60 -3.66
C VAL A 221 0.83 -1.15 -4.12
N PHE A 222 0.79 -2.29 -4.81
CA PHE A 222 1.96 -2.93 -5.39
C PHE A 222 1.78 -3.16 -6.89
N ASN A 223 2.83 -2.91 -7.67
CA ASN A 223 2.92 -3.43 -9.03
C ASN A 223 3.50 -4.84 -8.99
N ALA A 224 2.70 -5.83 -9.36
CA ALA A 224 3.07 -7.22 -9.52
C ALA A 224 3.63 -7.43 -10.93
N MET A 225 4.94 -7.30 -11.08
CA MET A 225 5.62 -7.35 -12.36
C MET A 225 6.17 -8.76 -12.65
N PRO A 226 5.54 -9.54 -13.56
CA PRO A 226 6.08 -10.84 -13.96
C PRO A 226 7.38 -10.66 -14.75
N GLU A 227 8.34 -11.53 -14.49
CA GLU A 227 9.60 -11.58 -15.25
C GLU A 227 9.35 -12.27 -16.58
N GLU A 228 9.88 -11.74 -17.69
CA GLU A 228 9.82 -12.51 -18.94
C GLU A 228 10.76 -13.71 -18.82
N PRO A 229 10.38 -14.88 -19.35
CA PRO A 229 11.34 -15.97 -19.54
C PRO A 229 12.48 -15.52 -20.47
N ASP A 230 13.66 -16.11 -20.29
CA ASP A 230 14.85 -15.81 -21.12
C ASP A 230 14.57 -15.96 -22.62
N SER A 231 13.73 -16.94 -22.95
CA SER A 231 13.16 -17.15 -24.27
C SER A 231 11.65 -17.33 -24.12
N PHE A 232 10.88 -16.44 -24.74
CA PHE A 232 9.41 -16.52 -24.67
C PHE A 232 8.83 -17.65 -25.51
N PHE A 233 9.55 -18.08 -26.55
CA PHE A 233 9.20 -19.25 -27.32
C PHE A 233 10.37 -20.23 -27.32
N ASP A 234 10.24 -21.37 -26.66
CA ASP A 234 11.25 -22.42 -26.72
C ASP A 234 10.92 -23.46 -27.78
N THR A 235 11.94 -24.22 -28.18
CA THR A 235 11.77 -25.32 -29.14
C THR A 235 11.63 -26.62 -28.36
N LEU A 236 10.50 -27.30 -28.52
CA LEU A 236 10.26 -28.63 -28.00
C LEU A 236 11.16 -29.67 -28.70
N PRO A 237 11.34 -30.88 -28.13
CA PRO A 237 12.14 -31.94 -28.76
C PRO A 237 11.66 -32.35 -30.17
N ASN A 238 10.38 -32.14 -30.47
CA ASN A 238 9.79 -32.39 -31.79
C ASN A 238 10.02 -31.25 -32.80
N GLY A 239 10.75 -30.19 -32.43
CA GLY A 239 11.01 -29.02 -33.27
C GLY A 239 9.95 -27.92 -33.20
N THR A 240 8.82 -28.15 -32.53
CA THR A 240 7.72 -27.18 -32.43
C THR A 240 8.06 -26.06 -31.46
N ARG A 241 7.64 -24.83 -31.76
CA ARG A 241 7.84 -23.67 -30.88
C ARG A 241 6.68 -23.56 -29.89
N THR A 242 6.99 -23.43 -28.60
CA THR A 242 6.02 -23.32 -27.51
C THR A 242 6.23 -22.05 -26.72
N ALA A 243 5.16 -21.36 -26.35
CA ALA A 243 5.20 -20.23 -25.44
C ALA A 243 5.57 -20.69 -24.03
N CYS A 244 6.41 -19.91 -23.35
CA CYS A 244 6.90 -20.21 -22.01
C CYS A 244 6.19 -19.35 -20.96
N HIS A 245 5.96 -19.93 -19.78
CA HIS A 245 5.40 -19.21 -18.65
C HIS A 245 6.45 -18.28 -18.01
N SER A 246 5.98 -17.19 -17.40
CA SER A 246 6.81 -16.37 -16.52
C SER A 246 7.29 -17.21 -15.33
N PRO A 247 8.60 -17.32 -15.06
CA PRO A 247 9.10 -18.20 -14.01
C PRO A 247 8.89 -17.63 -12.60
N ARG A 248 8.79 -16.30 -12.47
CA ARG A 248 8.62 -15.58 -11.20
C ARG A 248 8.14 -14.15 -11.45
N PHE A 249 7.79 -13.45 -10.39
CA PHE A 249 7.40 -12.04 -10.44
C PHE A 249 8.01 -11.26 -9.28
N LYS A 250 8.02 -9.93 -9.41
CA LYS A 250 8.43 -9.00 -8.35
C LYS A 250 7.25 -8.16 -7.91
N LEU A 251 7.14 -7.91 -6.61
CA LEU A 251 6.24 -6.90 -6.06
C LEU A 251 7.02 -5.61 -5.83
N ILE A 252 6.59 -4.54 -6.50
CA ILE A 252 7.20 -3.22 -6.39
C ILE A 252 6.18 -2.32 -5.66
N PRO A 253 6.47 -1.84 -4.43
CA PRO A 253 5.57 -0.93 -3.73
C PRO A 253 5.49 0.40 -4.48
N MET A 254 4.28 0.82 -4.88
CA MET A 254 4.11 2.04 -5.66
C MET A 254 4.44 3.31 -4.86
N GLY A 255 4.41 3.24 -3.53
CA GLY A 255 4.85 4.33 -2.67
C GLY A 255 6.31 4.75 -2.90
N GLU A 256 7.17 3.84 -3.36
CA GLU A 256 8.59 4.13 -3.58
C GLU A 256 8.83 5.24 -4.62
N TYR A 257 7.93 5.40 -5.60
CA TYR A 257 8.01 6.46 -6.60
C TYR A 257 7.97 7.86 -5.98
N PHE A 258 7.29 8.01 -4.84
CA PHE A 258 7.12 9.30 -4.17
C PHE A 258 8.24 9.63 -3.19
N LEU A 259 9.08 8.66 -2.83
CA LEU A 259 10.11 8.85 -1.79
C LEU A 259 11.08 10.00 -2.13
N PRO A 260 11.58 10.17 -3.37
CA PRO A 260 12.46 11.30 -3.70
C PRO A 260 11.80 12.68 -3.49
N LEU A 261 10.49 12.78 -3.66
CA LEU A 261 9.72 14.02 -3.52
C LEU A 261 9.34 14.28 -2.05
N GLU A 262 9.08 13.23 -1.29
CA GLU A 262 8.52 13.34 0.06
C GLU A 262 9.58 13.23 1.17
N ARG A 263 10.76 12.66 0.89
CA ARG A 263 11.82 12.45 1.89
C ARG A 263 12.16 13.72 2.66
N MET A 264 12.33 14.85 1.97
CA MET A 264 12.67 16.12 2.63
C MET A 264 11.52 16.67 3.48
N ARG A 265 10.26 16.39 3.11
CA ARG A 265 9.08 16.76 3.89
C ARG A 265 8.98 15.92 5.15
N ILE A 266 9.23 14.62 5.05
CA ILE A 266 9.29 13.69 6.19
C ILE A 266 10.36 14.16 7.18
N ILE A 267 11.59 14.41 6.70
CA ILE A 267 12.70 14.88 7.54
C ILE A 267 12.35 16.21 8.21
N SER A 268 11.87 17.19 7.44
CA SER A 268 11.50 18.50 7.97
C SER A 268 10.39 18.42 9.02
N ALA A 269 9.35 17.62 8.78
CA ALA A 269 8.28 17.39 9.76
C ALA A 269 8.83 16.77 11.04
N TRP A 270 9.72 15.78 10.92
CA TRP A 270 10.37 15.13 12.06
C TRP A 270 11.24 16.10 12.87
N GLU A 271 12.08 16.90 12.20
CA GLU A 271 12.96 17.89 12.84
C GLU A 271 12.17 18.99 13.56
N ARG A 272 11.01 19.39 13.00
CA ARG A 272 10.07 20.31 13.67
C ARG A 272 9.25 19.65 14.77
N GLY A 273 9.35 18.33 14.96
CA GLY A 273 8.52 17.53 15.85
C GLY A 273 7.03 17.54 15.49
N ASP A 274 6.70 17.76 14.22
CA ASP A 274 5.33 17.61 13.71
C ASP A 274 5.10 16.14 13.35
N PHE A 275 4.92 15.33 14.38
CA PHE A 275 4.83 13.89 14.20
C PHE A 275 3.53 13.45 13.52
N SER A 276 2.46 14.25 13.63
CA SER A 276 1.22 14.07 12.87
C SER A 276 1.48 14.24 11.37
N GLU A 277 2.17 15.31 10.97
CA GLU A 277 2.57 15.52 9.58
C GLU A 277 3.56 14.45 9.10
N ALA A 278 4.55 14.08 9.93
CA ALA A 278 5.51 13.04 9.60
C ALA A 278 4.80 11.69 9.37
N GLN A 279 3.83 11.34 10.22
CA GLN A 279 3.02 10.13 10.08
C GLN A 279 2.20 10.15 8.79
N LEU A 280 1.60 11.30 8.43
CA LEU A 280 0.86 11.46 7.19
C LEU A 280 1.72 11.15 5.96
N TRP A 281 2.92 11.74 5.89
CA TRP A 281 3.85 11.50 4.78
C TRP A 281 4.40 10.08 4.77
N LEU A 282 4.69 9.51 5.94
CA LEU A 282 5.18 8.13 6.06
C LEU A 282 4.12 7.07 5.72
N LYS A 283 2.82 7.42 5.69
CA LYS A 283 1.73 6.49 5.39
C LYS A 283 1.91 5.78 4.04
N VAL A 284 2.40 6.50 3.03
CA VAL A 284 2.67 5.99 1.67
C VAL A 284 3.81 4.98 1.64
N HIS A 285 4.73 5.08 2.61
CA HIS A 285 5.97 4.30 2.63
C HIS A 285 5.98 3.22 3.70
N GLN A 286 4.80 2.80 4.17
CA GLN A 286 4.69 1.79 5.22
C GLN A 286 5.36 0.46 4.86
N SER A 287 5.42 0.08 3.59
CA SER A 287 6.14 -1.13 3.15
C SER A 287 7.61 -1.16 3.60
N ARG A 288 8.28 0.00 3.61
CA ARG A 288 9.70 0.14 3.93
C ARG A 288 9.95 0.77 5.31
N TYR A 289 9.11 1.71 5.72
CA TYR A 289 9.28 2.53 6.91
C TYR A 289 8.14 2.35 7.92
N LYS A 290 7.50 1.17 7.95
CA LYS A 290 6.42 0.81 8.90
C LYS A 290 6.72 1.23 10.34
N ILE A 291 7.96 1.01 10.77
CA ILE A 291 8.34 1.27 12.15
C ILE A 291 8.44 2.76 12.49
N LEU A 292 8.92 3.57 11.53
CA LEU A 292 8.97 5.02 11.65
C LEU A 292 7.56 5.60 11.58
N TYR A 293 6.71 5.06 10.70
CA TYR A 293 5.29 5.41 10.63
C TYR A 293 4.58 5.19 11.98
N LYS A 294 4.74 3.98 12.57
CA LYS A 294 4.19 3.67 13.90
C LYS A 294 4.74 4.61 14.97
N LEU A 295 6.05 4.85 14.97
CA LEU A 295 6.68 5.74 15.97
C LEU A 295 6.18 7.18 15.84
N ALA A 296 6.02 7.72 14.63
CA ALA A 296 5.46 9.05 14.42
C ALA A 296 4.06 9.17 15.03
N GLY A 297 3.18 8.19 14.82
CA GLY A 297 1.85 8.17 15.45
C GLY A 297 1.90 8.09 16.97
N ILE A 298 2.84 7.33 17.54
CA ILE A 298 3.03 7.25 18.99
C ILE A 298 3.51 8.59 19.55
N LEU A 299 4.48 9.24 18.90
CA LEU A 299 4.99 10.54 19.32
C LEU A 299 3.95 11.65 19.14
N ALA A 300 3.05 11.54 18.16
CA ALA A 300 1.93 12.46 18.00
C ALA A 300 1.00 12.45 19.22
N LEU A 301 0.70 11.27 19.80
CA LEU A 301 -0.07 11.15 21.04
C LEU A 301 0.61 11.91 22.19
N TYR A 302 1.93 11.81 22.29
CA TYR A 302 2.69 12.52 23.32
C TYR A 302 2.61 14.04 23.14
N THR A 303 2.72 14.54 21.90
CA THR A 303 2.57 15.97 21.62
C THR A 303 1.17 16.52 21.87
N HIS A 304 0.15 15.65 21.87
CA HIS A 304 -1.24 16.00 22.21
C HIS A 304 -1.60 15.76 23.69
N TRP A 305 -0.62 15.53 24.56
CA TRP A 305 -0.83 15.28 25.99
C TRP A 305 -1.61 13.99 26.32
N GLU A 306 -1.69 13.03 25.39
CA GLU A 306 -2.30 11.73 25.62
C GLU A 306 -1.29 10.75 26.25
N THR A 307 -0.68 11.14 27.37
CA THR A 307 0.48 10.46 27.99
C THR A 307 0.20 9.00 28.33
N ASP A 308 -0.99 8.67 28.82
CA ASP A 308 -1.34 7.28 29.17
C ASP A 308 -1.34 6.37 27.93
N LYS A 309 -1.94 6.84 26.82
CA LYS A 309 -1.95 6.12 25.54
C LYS A 309 -0.54 6.03 24.96
N PHE A 310 0.24 7.10 25.06
CA PHE A 310 1.64 7.10 24.65
C PHE A 310 2.44 6.04 25.41
N LEU A 311 2.39 6.03 26.74
CA LEU A 311 3.14 5.09 27.58
C LEU A 311 2.77 3.63 27.30
N GLN A 312 1.50 3.36 27.00
CA GLN A 312 1.06 2.04 26.56
C GLN A 312 1.69 1.69 25.20
N ARG A 313 1.44 2.51 24.17
CA ARG A 313 1.82 2.18 22.79
C ARG A 313 3.33 2.17 22.55
N ILE A 314 4.10 3.05 23.20
CA ILE A 314 5.56 3.02 23.11
C ILE A 314 6.12 1.73 23.73
N GLY A 315 5.50 1.24 24.80
CA GLY A 315 5.86 -0.02 25.44
C GLY A 315 5.65 -1.23 24.53
N ASP A 316 4.57 -1.24 23.75
CA ASP A 316 4.29 -2.27 22.75
C ASP A 316 5.26 -2.18 21.56
N TRP A 317 5.55 -0.95 21.11
CA TRP A 317 6.52 -0.69 20.03
C TRP A 317 7.94 -1.16 20.41
N LEU A 318 8.39 -0.90 21.64
CA LEU A 318 9.68 -1.36 22.17
C LEU A 318 9.81 -2.89 22.27
N ARG A 319 8.68 -3.60 22.31
CA ARG A 319 8.63 -5.08 22.32
C ARG A 319 8.42 -5.68 20.94
N SER A 320 8.25 -4.87 19.90
CA SER A 320 7.96 -5.37 18.57
C SER A 320 9.16 -6.05 17.91
N ASN A 321 8.91 -7.14 17.20
CA ASN A 321 9.92 -7.83 16.38
C ASN A 321 10.43 -6.91 15.25
N ASP A 322 9.57 -6.03 14.74
CA ASP A 322 9.91 -5.02 13.74
C ASP A 322 11.08 -4.13 14.22
N LEU A 323 11.11 -3.76 15.52
CA LEU A 323 12.17 -2.93 16.10
C LEU A 323 13.48 -3.68 16.25
N ALA A 324 13.40 -4.93 16.72
CA ALA A 324 14.57 -5.80 16.87
C ALA A 324 15.30 -6.06 15.53
N ALA A 325 14.61 -5.91 14.39
CA ALA A 325 15.20 -6.05 13.07
C ALA A 325 16.04 -4.83 12.64
N VAL A 326 15.84 -3.65 13.25
CA VAL A 326 16.44 -2.37 12.81
C VAL A 326 17.33 -1.68 13.84
N ALA A 327 17.22 -2.04 15.11
CA ALA A 327 17.99 -1.46 16.21
C ALA A 327 18.68 -2.53 17.06
N ASP A 328 19.82 -2.19 17.63
CA ASP A 328 20.62 -3.12 18.43
C ASP A 328 19.97 -3.41 19.79
N THR A 329 20.15 -4.62 20.29
CA THR A 329 19.52 -5.10 21.54
C THR A 329 19.90 -4.26 22.76
N GLU A 330 21.13 -3.75 22.80
CA GLU A 330 21.61 -2.86 23.87
C GLU A 330 20.83 -1.54 23.87
N GLN A 331 20.68 -0.91 22.70
CA GLN A 331 19.95 0.35 22.56
C GLN A 331 18.46 0.19 22.91
N ILE A 332 17.85 -0.92 22.49
CA ILE A 332 16.47 -1.27 22.89
C ILE A 332 16.38 -1.45 24.41
N GLY A 333 17.39 -2.05 25.04
CA GLY A 333 17.48 -2.19 26.50
C GLY A 333 17.46 -0.83 27.22
N VAL A 334 18.31 0.11 26.79
CA VAL A 334 18.35 1.46 27.34
C VAL A 334 16.99 2.16 27.23
N TRP A 335 16.32 2.07 26.08
CA TRP A 335 14.99 2.67 25.91
C TRP A 335 13.91 2.02 26.78
N LYS A 336 13.99 0.69 26.99
CA LYS A 336 13.07 -0.01 27.89
C LYS A 336 13.26 0.42 29.34
N ASP A 337 14.49 0.59 29.78
CA ASP A 337 14.79 1.05 31.14
C ASP A 337 14.29 2.48 31.37
N GLN A 338 14.53 3.38 30.40
CA GLN A 338 13.99 4.75 30.44
C GLN A 338 12.46 4.76 30.48
N TRP A 339 11.81 3.94 29.64
CA TRP A 339 10.35 3.81 29.65
C TRP A 339 9.81 3.28 30.99
N GLN A 340 10.47 2.30 31.62
CA GLN A 340 10.10 1.79 32.94
C GLN A 340 10.22 2.87 34.02
N GLN A 341 11.30 3.65 34.01
CA GLN A 341 11.50 4.77 34.93
C GLN A 341 10.43 5.85 34.77
N MET A 342 10.11 6.22 33.52
CA MET A 342 8.99 7.12 33.22
C MET A 342 7.69 6.56 33.78
N LYS A 343 7.37 5.29 33.52
CA LYS A 343 6.13 4.68 34.02
C LYS A 343 6.04 4.68 35.55
N ALA A 344 7.16 4.49 36.24
CA ALA A 344 7.20 4.37 37.70
C ALA A 344 7.13 5.71 38.45
N SER A 345 7.43 6.84 37.80
CA SER A 345 7.54 8.15 38.49
C SER A 345 6.78 9.26 37.76
N ARG A 346 5.74 9.80 38.42
CA ARG A 346 5.02 10.99 37.93
C ARG A 346 5.94 12.19 37.75
N LEU A 347 6.96 12.33 38.60
CA LEU A 347 7.94 13.40 38.50
C LEU A 347 8.76 13.28 37.21
N ILE A 348 9.21 12.06 36.88
CA ILE A 348 9.95 11.80 35.64
C ILE A 348 9.04 12.05 34.42
N GLN A 349 7.78 11.61 34.45
CA GLN A 349 6.84 11.89 33.35
C GLN A 349 6.64 13.39 33.12
N ALA A 350 6.47 14.16 34.19
CA ALA A 350 6.35 15.61 34.11
C ALA A 350 7.64 16.25 33.60
N TRP A 351 8.80 15.77 34.04
CA TRP A 351 10.10 16.26 33.59
C TRP A 351 10.35 15.98 32.10
N GLU A 352 10.07 14.77 31.63
CA GLU A 352 10.20 14.37 30.23
C GLU A 352 9.24 15.14 29.30
N SER A 353 8.19 15.75 29.86
CA SER A 353 7.32 16.65 29.10
C SER A 353 8.02 17.97 28.73
N SER A 354 9.18 18.27 29.31
CA SER A 354 10.00 19.45 28.94
C SER A 354 10.43 19.47 27.48
N PHE A 355 10.52 18.31 26.83
CA PHE A 355 10.72 18.23 25.38
C PHE A 355 9.63 18.99 24.58
N LEU A 356 8.40 19.05 25.10
CA LEU A 356 7.29 19.81 24.50
C LEU A 356 7.52 21.33 24.55
N ILE A 357 8.48 21.82 25.32
CA ILE A 357 8.94 23.22 25.31
C ILE A 357 9.91 23.42 24.14
N LYS A 358 10.80 22.44 23.89
CA LYS A 358 11.81 22.50 22.83
C LYS A 358 11.16 22.52 21.44
N LEU A 359 10.06 21.80 21.25
CA LEU A 359 9.38 21.73 19.95
C LEU A 359 8.88 23.10 19.43
N PRO A 360 8.10 23.89 20.19
CA PRO A 360 7.73 25.23 19.77
C PRO A 360 8.94 26.17 19.61
N LEU A 361 10.00 26.03 20.42
CA LEU A 361 11.22 26.83 20.27
C LEU A 361 11.90 26.58 18.92
N LEU A 362 11.98 25.32 18.47
CA LEU A 362 12.50 24.98 17.14
C LEU A 362 11.67 25.60 16.01
N ARG A 363 10.37 25.82 16.25
CA ARG A 363 9.44 26.50 15.32
C ARG A 363 9.40 28.03 15.52
N GLN A 364 10.24 28.58 16.40
CA GLN A 364 10.25 29.99 16.78
C GLN A 364 8.91 30.49 17.36
N ASN A 365 8.09 29.59 17.90
CA ASN A 365 6.85 29.93 18.59
C ASN A 365 7.11 30.09 20.09
N TYR A 366 7.69 31.24 20.44
CA TYR A 366 8.08 31.57 21.82
C TYR A 366 6.90 31.61 22.79
N THR A 367 5.73 32.07 22.34
CA THR A 367 4.52 32.12 23.18
C THR A 367 4.07 30.73 23.58
N ALA A 368 3.99 29.79 22.64
CA ALA A 368 3.64 28.41 22.94
C ALA A 368 4.72 27.75 23.83
N ALA A 369 6.01 27.97 23.55
CA ALA A 369 7.09 27.47 24.39
C ALA A 369 6.95 27.96 25.85
N PHE A 370 6.67 29.25 26.05
CA PHE A 370 6.50 29.84 27.37
C PHE A 370 5.31 29.24 28.12
N VAL A 371 4.17 29.06 27.44
CA VAL A 371 2.99 28.41 28.04
C VAL A 371 3.32 26.98 28.46
N GLN A 372 3.99 26.20 27.61
CA GLN A 372 4.40 24.83 27.96
C GLN A 372 5.40 24.80 29.11
N PHE A 373 6.30 25.77 29.18
CA PHE A 373 7.23 25.92 30.29
C PHE A 373 6.48 26.17 31.61
N ALA A 374 5.56 27.13 31.63
CA ALA A 374 4.79 27.46 32.82
C ALA A 374 3.94 26.28 33.31
N GLN A 375 3.26 25.57 32.39
CA GLN A 375 2.48 24.37 32.71
C GLN A 375 3.35 23.22 33.23
N THR A 376 4.52 23.00 32.62
CA THR A 376 5.47 21.97 33.07
C THR A 376 6.00 22.29 34.47
N LEU A 377 6.35 23.55 34.73
CA LEU A 377 6.79 24.02 36.03
C LEU A 377 5.70 23.86 37.09
N GLU A 378 4.46 24.26 36.78
CA GLU A 378 3.31 24.10 37.67
C GLU A 378 3.12 22.63 38.07
N ARG A 379 3.16 21.71 37.11
CA ARG A 379 3.02 20.26 37.36
C ARG A 379 4.16 19.71 38.22
N LEU A 380 5.40 20.09 37.94
CA LEU A 380 6.56 19.66 38.73
C LEU A 380 6.43 20.13 40.19
N LEU A 381 6.08 21.40 40.39
CA LEU A 381 5.88 21.97 41.72
C LEU A 381 4.70 21.32 42.44
N TYR A 382 3.60 21.06 41.72
CA TYR A 382 2.44 20.37 42.27
C TYR A 382 2.78 18.96 42.76
N ILE A 383 3.53 18.19 41.97
CA ILE A 383 4.00 16.85 42.38
C ILE A 383 4.88 16.94 43.63
N GLN A 384 5.79 17.92 43.70
CA GLN A 384 6.62 18.13 44.89
C GLN A 384 5.82 18.58 46.11
N CYS A 385 4.80 19.42 45.91
CA CYS A 385 3.87 19.85 46.94
C CYS A 385 3.12 18.65 47.55
N GLN A 386 2.65 17.73 46.72
CA GLN A 386 1.99 16.51 47.17
C GLN A 386 2.97 15.54 47.86
N ASN A 387 4.12 15.25 47.25
CA ASN A 387 5.07 14.27 47.78
C ASN A 387 5.68 14.70 49.12
N ASN A 388 5.75 16.00 49.41
CA ASN A 388 6.34 16.55 50.63
C ASN A 388 5.29 17.19 51.56
N ASP A 389 4.00 17.00 51.31
CA ASP A 389 2.90 17.52 52.14
C ASP A 389 3.03 19.02 52.49
N TRP A 390 3.35 19.88 51.52
CA TRP A 390 3.66 21.30 51.77
C TRP A 390 2.55 22.08 52.48
N VAL A 391 1.28 21.70 52.30
CA VAL A 391 0.16 22.30 53.02
C VAL A 391 0.20 21.95 54.51
N SER A 392 0.51 20.70 54.85
CA SER A 392 0.65 20.25 56.24
C SER A 392 1.87 20.87 56.92
N GLN A 393 2.95 21.08 56.16
CA GLN A 393 4.17 21.73 56.66
C GLN A 393 4.05 23.26 56.72
N GLY A 394 2.91 23.84 56.29
CA GLY A 394 2.68 25.29 56.34
C GLY A 394 3.43 26.10 55.27
N PHE A 395 4.07 25.43 54.30
CA PHE A 395 4.73 26.13 53.18
C PHE A 395 3.69 26.71 52.21
N VAL A 396 2.55 26.05 52.03
CA VAL A 396 1.40 26.55 51.27
C VAL A 396 0.24 26.81 52.22
N THR A 397 -0.33 28.02 52.17
CA THR A 397 -1.47 28.40 53.02
C THR A 397 -2.72 28.60 52.16
N PRO A 398 -3.83 27.88 52.43
CA PRO A 398 -5.10 28.12 51.76
C PRO A 398 -5.61 29.55 52.00
N PRO A 399 -6.21 30.21 51.00
CA PRO A 399 -6.91 31.48 51.19
C PRO A 399 -7.98 31.37 52.28
N PRO A 400 -8.35 32.47 52.97
CA PRO A 400 -9.32 32.44 54.07
C PRO A 400 -10.67 31.79 53.72
N HIS A 401 -11.11 31.91 52.46
CA HIS A 401 -12.37 31.34 51.97
C HIS A 401 -12.28 29.86 51.56
N LEU A 402 -11.08 29.25 51.57
CA LEU A 402 -10.80 27.86 51.18
C LEU A 402 -10.12 27.06 52.30
N THR A 403 -10.01 27.62 53.51
CA THR A 403 -9.38 26.96 54.68
C THR A 403 -10.04 25.64 55.04
N TYR A 404 -11.35 25.48 54.76
CA TYR A 404 -12.08 24.23 54.97
C TYR A 404 -11.55 23.05 54.13
N LEU A 405 -10.86 23.31 53.00
CA LEU A 405 -10.27 22.26 52.17
C LEU A 405 -9.02 21.64 52.81
N GLY A 406 -8.35 22.35 53.73
CA GLY A 406 -7.17 21.84 54.42
C GLY A 406 -6.15 21.22 53.45
N LYS A 407 -5.85 19.93 53.63
CA LYS A 407 -4.90 19.16 52.80
C LYS A 407 -5.37 18.93 51.36
N ASP A 408 -6.68 19.04 51.09
CA ASP A 408 -7.27 18.88 49.76
C ASP A 408 -7.22 20.18 48.94
N TYR A 409 -6.65 21.26 49.50
CA TYR A 409 -6.47 22.51 48.77
C TYR A 409 -5.48 22.34 47.61
N LEU A 410 -5.90 22.77 46.42
CA LEU A 410 -5.11 22.75 45.19
C LEU A 410 -4.55 24.15 44.91
N PRO A 411 -3.29 24.46 45.26
CA PRO A 411 -2.69 25.75 44.97
C PRO A 411 -2.45 25.94 43.47
N GLY A 412 -2.74 27.14 42.96
CA GLY A 412 -2.28 27.55 41.63
C GLY A 412 -0.77 27.87 41.60
N LEU A 413 -0.21 28.05 40.40
CA LEU A 413 1.23 28.29 40.18
C LEU A 413 1.89 29.30 41.14
N GLY A 414 1.27 30.45 41.42
CA GLY A 414 1.85 31.45 42.33
C GLY A 414 2.02 30.93 43.77
N GLY A 415 1.04 30.18 44.28
CA GLY A 415 1.12 29.56 45.59
C GLY A 415 2.13 28.41 45.63
N LEU A 416 2.25 27.66 44.53
CA LEU A 416 3.26 26.61 44.37
C LEU A 416 4.69 27.15 44.36
N ILE A 417 4.94 28.27 43.68
CA ILE A 417 6.26 28.94 43.66
C ILE A 417 6.63 29.40 45.07
N GLU A 418 5.71 30.04 45.79
CA GLU A 418 5.98 30.52 47.15
C GLU A 418 6.20 29.35 48.13
N GLY A 419 5.40 28.28 48.01
CA GLY A 419 5.58 27.05 48.78
C GLY A 419 6.96 26.43 48.56
N TRP A 420 7.41 26.35 47.30
CA TRP A 420 8.74 25.87 46.98
C TRP A 420 9.82 26.75 47.62
N ARG A 421 9.72 28.07 47.49
CA ARG A 421 10.70 29.00 48.06
C ARG A 421 10.83 28.84 49.58
N LYS A 422 9.71 28.74 50.28
CA LYS A 422 9.70 28.47 51.73
C LYS A 422 10.30 27.11 52.08
N SER A 423 9.99 26.07 51.31
CA SER A 423 10.57 24.72 51.51
C SER A 423 12.10 24.70 51.35
N GLN A 424 12.66 25.62 50.57
CA GLN A 424 14.10 25.76 50.32
C GLN A 424 14.77 26.79 51.26
N GLY A 425 14.00 27.45 52.14
CA GLY A 425 14.54 28.51 53.01
C GLY A 425 14.95 29.80 52.28
N ILE A 426 14.41 30.05 51.07
CA ILE A 426 14.77 31.22 50.25
C ILE A 426 13.87 32.41 50.61
N THR A 427 14.36 33.28 51.49
CA THR A 427 13.77 34.60 51.77
C THR A 427 14.26 35.63 50.74
N ILE A 428 13.33 36.34 50.08
CA ILE A 428 13.67 37.55 49.32
C ILE A 428 13.57 38.73 50.29
N ASN A 429 14.62 39.53 50.36
CA ASN A 429 14.59 40.88 50.96
C ASN A 429 13.88 41.85 50.03
#